data_AF-A0A7Y2TB74-F1
#
_entry.id   AF-A0A7Y2TB74-F1
#
_cell.length_a   1.000
_cell.length_b   1.000
_cell.length_c   1.000
_cell.angle_alpha   90.00
_cell.angle_beta   90.00
_cell.angle_gamma   90.00
#
_symmetry.space_group_name_H-M   'P 1'
#
loop_
_entity.id
_entity.type
_entity.pdbx_description
1 polymer ?
#
loop_
_entity_poly.entity_id
_entity_poly.type
_entity_poly.pdbx_seq_one_letter_code
_entity_poly.pdbx_strand_id
1 'polypeptide(L)'
;MEKILLPDIENLHLIDVYISNGGYEAAKKAFTQTSDDIIDQVKKSGLRGRGGAAFSAGLKWSFMPKTTDKPKYLCVNGDESEPGSFKDRQIFEINPHQMIEGTIITCYAIGAKTAYVYIRGEYHKWIRLLQKAIDDAYEKGFIGKKMKETFNTDFQCDIYIHKGAGAYICGEESSLMNSLEGKRGYPRVKPPFPAQNGLWGCPTTINNVETIANVPKIIEKGWEWFSKIGHPKHPGTLLFGVSGHVNKPGVYELPTGTLLTDIIYKYAGGVPNDKKILCVIPGGTSMPPLRGDKLEGVKMDAESLKEAESAIGTGGVIVMDEDTDLVKVLARIAHFYHHESCGQCTPCREGTG
;
A
#
# COMPACT_ATOMS: atom_id res chain seq x y z
N MET A 1 -17.13 2.24 -13.28
CA MET A 1 -15.67 2.43 -13.39
C MET A 1 -15.05 1.07 -13.12
N GLU A 2 -14.04 0.68 -13.89
CA GLU A 2 -13.38 -0.60 -13.73
C GLU A 2 -12.49 -0.58 -12.47
N LYS A 3 -12.74 -1.50 -11.54
CA LYS A 3 -11.90 -1.71 -10.35
C LYS A 3 -10.58 -2.37 -10.77
N ILE A 4 -9.46 -1.80 -10.36
CA ILE A 4 -8.10 -2.25 -10.68
C ILE A 4 -7.66 -3.34 -9.71
N LEU A 5 -7.97 -3.18 -8.42
CA LEU A 5 -7.41 -4.00 -7.34
C LEU A 5 -8.39 -5.05 -6.83
N LEU A 6 -9.66 -4.67 -6.69
CA LEU A 6 -10.73 -5.50 -6.13
C LEU A 6 -11.86 -5.70 -7.17
N PRO A 7 -11.58 -6.26 -8.36
CA PRO A 7 -12.61 -6.48 -9.37
C PRO A 7 -13.67 -7.46 -8.86
N ASP A 8 -14.90 -7.31 -9.35
CA ASP A 8 -16.06 -8.12 -8.95
C ASP A 8 -16.03 -9.50 -9.65
N ILE A 9 -14.97 -10.28 -9.39
CA ILE A 9 -14.77 -11.64 -9.90
C ILE A 9 -14.77 -12.61 -8.71
N GLU A 10 -15.69 -13.57 -8.75
CA GLU A 10 -15.83 -14.55 -7.68
C GLU A 10 -14.58 -15.44 -7.57
N ASN A 11 -14.14 -15.70 -6.34
CA ASN A 11 -12.99 -16.58 -6.04
C ASN A 11 -11.67 -16.19 -6.72
N LEU A 12 -11.47 -14.91 -7.04
CA LEU A 12 -10.25 -14.43 -7.71
C LEU A 12 -8.95 -14.71 -6.93
N HIS A 13 -9.05 -15.01 -5.63
CA HIS A 13 -7.92 -15.43 -4.80
C HIS A 13 -7.38 -16.82 -5.15
N LEU A 14 -8.12 -17.64 -5.91
CA LEU A 14 -7.65 -18.93 -6.41
C LEU A 14 -6.84 -18.74 -7.68
N ILE A 15 -5.66 -19.37 -7.75
CA ILE A 15 -4.72 -19.16 -8.85
C ILE A 15 -5.30 -19.46 -10.23
N ASP A 16 -6.08 -20.54 -10.36
CA ASP A 16 -6.66 -20.93 -11.65
C ASP A 16 -7.71 -19.92 -12.13
N VAL A 17 -8.47 -19.32 -11.21
CA VAL A 17 -9.41 -18.23 -11.52
C VAL A 17 -8.66 -16.96 -11.92
N TYR A 18 -7.57 -16.63 -11.23
CA TYR A 18 -6.73 -15.50 -11.62
C TYR A 18 -6.18 -15.67 -13.03
N ILE A 19 -5.63 -16.85 -13.37
CA ILE A 19 -5.10 -17.17 -14.70
C ILE A 19 -6.19 -17.10 -15.77
N SER A 20 -7.37 -17.69 -15.53
CA SER A 20 -8.46 -17.67 -16.52
C SER A 20 -8.96 -16.26 -16.85
N ASN A 21 -8.70 -15.29 -15.97
CA ASN A 21 -9.02 -13.87 -16.14
C ASN A 21 -7.81 -13.02 -16.59
N GLY A 22 -6.77 -13.66 -17.15
CA GLY A 22 -5.60 -12.97 -17.71
C GLY A 22 -4.48 -12.71 -16.70
N GLY A 23 -4.52 -13.33 -15.53
CA GLY A 23 -3.46 -13.24 -14.53
C GLY A 23 -2.12 -13.75 -15.05
N TYR A 24 -1.02 -13.09 -14.63
CA TYR A 24 0.36 -13.35 -15.06
C TYR A 24 0.69 -12.99 -16.52
N GLU A 25 -0.28 -12.52 -17.32
CA GLU A 25 -0.01 -12.01 -18.67
C GLU A 25 0.75 -10.67 -18.63
N ALA A 26 0.55 -9.84 -17.60
CA ALA A 26 1.33 -8.62 -17.44
C ALA A 26 2.79 -8.92 -17.09
N ALA A 27 3.05 -9.96 -16.29
CA ALA A 27 4.40 -10.44 -16.04
C ALA A 27 5.08 -10.98 -17.31
N LYS A 28 4.37 -11.80 -18.12
CA LYS A 28 4.87 -12.23 -19.44
C LYS A 28 5.28 -11.03 -20.29
N LYS A 29 4.40 -10.03 -20.40
CA LYS A 29 4.68 -8.79 -21.13
C LYS A 29 5.83 -7.98 -20.53
N ALA A 30 5.97 -7.94 -19.20
CA ALA A 30 7.06 -7.24 -18.53
C ALA A 30 8.42 -7.85 -18.88
N PHE A 31 8.53 -9.19 -18.90
CA PHE A 31 9.79 -9.87 -19.13
C PHE A 31 10.30 -9.80 -20.58
N THR A 32 9.48 -9.32 -21.52
CA THR A 32 9.95 -8.98 -22.89
C THR A 32 10.50 -7.55 -23.00
N GLN A 33 10.47 -6.78 -21.92
CA GLN A 33 10.89 -5.37 -21.88
C GLN A 33 12.17 -5.21 -21.05
N THR A 34 12.85 -4.09 -21.23
CA THR A 34 14.01 -3.77 -20.39
C THR A 34 13.55 -3.27 -19.02
N SER A 35 14.43 -3.39 -18.02
CA SER A 35 14.19 -2.83 -16.68
C SER A 35 13.90 -1.32 -16.73
N ASP A 36 14.63 -0.57 -17.57
CA ASP A 36 14.45 0.88 -17.72
C ASP A 36 13.07 1.22 -18.33
N ASP A 37 12.57 0.42 -19.29
CA ASP A 37 11.23 0.63 -19.89
C ASP A 37 10.10 0.45 -18.87
N ILE A 38 10.23 -0.54 -17.98
CA ILE A 38 9.22 -0.79 -16.93
C ILE A 38 9.24 0.34 -15.90
N ILE A 39 10.43 0.77 -15.46
CA ILE A 39 10.58 1.89 -14.53
C ILE A 39 9.98 3.16 -15.13
N ASP A 40 10.25 3.42 -16.41
CA ASP A 40 9.73 4.59 -17.11
C ASP A 40 8.20 4.55 -17.27
N GLN A 41 7.61 3.40 -17.60
CA GLN A 41 6.15 3.25 -17.63
C GLN A 41 5.52 3.53 -16.27
N VAL A 42 6.05 2.95 -15.18
CA VAL A 42 5.51 3.19 -13.84
C VAL A 42 5.72 4.65 -13.42
N LYS A 43 6.83 5.28 -13.81
CA LYS A 43 7.08 6.71 -13.57
C LYS A 43 6.08 7.60 -14.33
N LYS A 44 5.88 7.35 -15.63
CA LYS A 44 4.94 8.09 -16.50
C LYS A 44 3.49 7.88 -16.12
N SER A 45 3.14 6.71 -15.58
CA SER A 45 1.79 6.43 -15.07
C SER A 45 1.38 7.41 -13.97
N GLY A 46 2.35 8.01 -13.27
CA GLY A 46 2.12 8.88 -12.13
C GLY A 46 1.74 8.12 -10.86
N LEU A 47 1.92 6.80 -10.80
CA LEU A 47 1.68 6.00 -9.60
C LEU A 47 2.46 6.56 -8.40
N ARG A 48 1.71 6.96 -7.38
CA ARG A 48 2.23 7.42 -6.08
C ARG A 48 2.11 6.30 -5.05
N GLY A 49 3.05 6.28 -4.10
CA GLY A 49 3.06 5.31 -3.02
C GLY A 49 1.79 5.37 -2.17
N ARG A 50 1.11 4.24 -2.05
CA ARG A 50 -0.19 4.07 -1.37
C ARG A 50 -0.08 3.79 0.14
N GLY A 51 1.12 3.93 0.70
CA GLY A 51 1.39 3.71 2.12
C GLY A 51 1.38 4.98 2.98
N GLY A 52 0.92 6.13 2.47
CA GLY A 52 0.90 7.40 3.22
C GLY A 52 1.66 8.54 2.55
N ALA A 53 2.93 8.30 2.20
CA ALA A 53 3.84 9.36 1.76
C ALA A 53 3.57 9.90 0.34
N ALA A 54 2.80 9.19 -0.48
CA ALA A 54 2.47 9.58 -1.86
C ALA A 54 3.68 9.91 -2.76
N PHE A 55 4.87 9.37 -2.46
CA PHE A 55 6.06 9.54 -3.30
C PHE A 55 5.93 8.76 -4.62
N SER A 56 6.46 9.28 -5.74
CA SER A 56 6.39 8.59 -7.03
C SER A 56 7.10 7.22 -6.98
N ALA A 57 6.36 6.15 -7.29
CA ALA A 57 6.87 4.79 -7.24
C ALA A 57 7.98 4.57 -8.28
N GLY A 58 7.75 4.97 -9.54
CA GLY A 58 8.76 4.84 -10.60
C GLY A 58 10.01 5.67 -10.36
N LEU A 59 9.87 6.89 -9.79
CA LEU A 59 11.04 7.67 -9.36
C LEU A 59 11.80 6.95 -8.23
N LYS A 60 11.10 6.36 -7.26
CA LYS A 60 11.71 5.58 -6.18
C LYS A 60 12.57 4.45 -6.73
N TRP A 61 12.05 3.72 -7.72
CA TRP A 61 12.75 2.61 -8.37
C TRP A 61 14.00 3.06 -9.12
N SER A 62 13.96 4.25 -9.74
CA SER A 62 15.12 4.83 -10.45
C SER A 62 16.33 5.14 -9.55
N PHE A 63 16.15 5.17 -8.23
CA PHE A 63 17.26 5.34 -7.28
C PHE A 63 18.04 4.05 -7.01
N MET A 64 17.52 2.89 -7.41
CA MET A 64 18.23 1.63 -7.27
C MET A 64 19.48 1.62 -8.15
N PRO A 65 20.63 1.16 -7.64
CA PRO A 65 21.87 1.15 -8.41
C PRO A 65 21.72 0.24 -9.63
N LYS A 66 22.14 0.72 -10.80
CA LYS A 66 22.13 -0.08 -12.03
C LYS A 66 23.04 -1.29 -11.92
N THR A 67 24.26 -1.07 -11.42
CA THR A 67 25.29 -2.09 -11.20
C THR A 67 25.67 -2.15 -9.72
N THR A 68 25.83 -3.38 -9.21
CA THR A 68 26.30 -3.64 -7.84
C THR A 68 26.67 -5.11 -7.72
N ASP A 69 27.67 -5.42 -6.90
CA ASP A 69 28.03 -6.81 -6.55
C ASP A 69 27.16 -7.36 -5.42
N LYS A 70 26.33 -6.51 -4.79
CA LYS A 70 25.43 -6.90 -3.71
C LYS A 70 24.10 -7.41 -4.27
N PRO A 71 23.44 -8.36 -3.59
CA PRO A 71 22.05 -8.67 -3.91
C PRO A 71 21.18 -7.42 -3.74
N LYS A 72 20.07 -7.36 -4.46
CA LYS A 72 19.05 -6.31 -4.30
C LYS A 72 17.78 -6.93 -3.75
N TYR A 73 17.06 -6.17 -2.93
CA TYR A 73 15.83 -6.63 -2.30
C TYR A 73 14.65 -5.72 -2.62
N LEU A 74 13.49 -6.35 -2.74
CA LEU A 74 12.20 -5.67 -2.62
C LEU A 74 11.61 -5.99 -1.25
N CYS A 75 11.11 -4.98 -0.56
CA CYS A 75 10.28 -5.18 0.62
C CYS A 75 8.86 -4.64 0.35
N VAL A 76 7.88 -5.54 0.36
CA VAL A 76 6.47 -5.19 0.31
C VAL A 76 6.00 -4.95 1.74
N ASN A 77 5.63 -3.71 2.05
CA ASN A 77 5.18 -3.28 3.37
C ASN A 77 3.66 -3.49 3.51
N GLY A 78 3.28 -4.54 4.24
CA GLY A 78 1.92 -4.86 4.68
C GLY A 78 1.73 -4.70 6.19
N ASP A 79 2.53 -3.85 6.85
CA ASP A 79 2.30 -3.44 8.25
C ASP A 79 1.21 -2.36 8.31
N GLU A 80 -0.03 -2.77 8.04
CA GLU A 80 -1.20 -1.90 8.06
C GLU A 80 -1.64 -1.64 9.50
N SER A 81 -0.90 -0.79 10.20
CA SER A 81 -1.05 -0.55 11.63
C SER A 81 -1.69 0.81 11.98
N GLU A 82 -1.80 1.72 10.99
CA GLU A 82 -2.44 3.03 11.16
C GLU A 82 -3.94 2.88 11.49
N PRO A 83 -4.45 3.49 12.58
CA PRO A 83 -5.86 3.42 12.91
C PRO A 83 -6.76 3.99 11.81
N GLY A 84 -7.84 3.27 11.50
CA GLY A 84 -8.74 3.58 10.38
C GLY A 84 -8.29 3.01 9.03
N SER A 85 -7.09 2.43 8.94
CA SER A 85 -6.60 1.74 7.73
C SER A 85 -6.86 0.24 7.81
N PHE A 86 -7.47 -0.31 6.75
CA PHE A 86 -7.83 -1.75 6.68
C PHE A 86 -8.06 -2.24 5.23
N LYS A 87 -7.35 -1.62 4.28
CA LYS A 87 -7.40 -1.81 2.83
C LYS A 87 -6.48 -2.91 2.32
N ASP A 88 -5.25 -3.04 2.84
CA ASP A 88 -4.23 -3.95 2.33
C ASP A 88 -4.65 -5.41 2.56
N ARG A 89 -5.32 -5.68 3.69
CA ARG A 89 -5.89 -7.00 3.98
C ARG A 89 -6.93 -7.46 2.94
N GLN A 90 -7.60 -6.52 2.26
CA GLN A 90 -8.54 -6.88 1.18
C GLN A 90 -7.79 -7.48 0.00
N ILE A 91 -6.60 -6.99 -0.32
CA ILE A 91 -5.78 -7.52 -1.41
C ILE A 91 -5.33 -8.95 -1.08
N PHE A 92 -4.88 -9.21 0.16
CA PHE A 92 -4.50 -10.56 0.59
C PHE A 92 -5.67 -11.56 0.53
N GLU A 93 -6.90 -11.09 0.73
CA GLU A 93 -8.09 -11.93 0.79
C GLU A 93 -8.76 -12.13 -0.57
N ILE A 94 -8.80 -11.10 -1.42
CA ILE A 94 -9.59 -11.09 -2.65
C ILE A 94 -8.71 -11.30 -3.90
N ASN A 95 -7.53 -10.69 -3.94
CA ASN A 95 -6.68 -10.67 -5.13
C ASN A 95 -5.16 -10.77 -4.81
N PRO A 96 -4.72 -11.78 -4.04
CA PRO A 96 -3.32 -11.95 -3.64
C PRO A 96 -2.39 -12.17 -4.85
N HIS A 97 -2.85 -12.85 -5.90
CA HIS A 97 -2.04 -13.15 -7.07
C HIS A 97 -1.67 -11.90 -7.87
N GLN A 98 -2.50 -10.86 -7.91
CA GLN A 98 -2.12 -9.58 -8.52
C GLN A 98 -1.00 -8.87 -7.75
N MET A 99 -0.99 -8.96 -6.42
CA MET A 99 0.13 -8.45 -5.63
C MET A 99 1.41 -9.26 -5.88
N ILE A 100 1.31 -10.58 -5.95
CA ILE A 100 2.43 -11.47 -6.31
C ILE A 100 2.98 -11.13 -7.70
N GLU A 101 2.10 -10.97 -8.69
CA GLU A 101 2.48 -10.58 -10.06
C GLU A 101 3.17 -9.21 -10.08
N GLY A 102 2.62 -8.23 -9.36
CA GLY A 102 3.26 -6.93 -9.20
C GLY A 102 4.64 -7.03 -8.56
N THR A 103 4.79 -7.93 -7.58
CA THR A 103 6.06 -8.15 -6.86
C THR A 103 7.13 -8.68 -7.81
N ILE A 104 6.84 -9.69 -8.64
CA ILE A 104 7.83 -10.25 -9.57
C ILE A 104 8.19 -9.25 -10.70
N ILE A 105 7.22 -8.45 -11.17
CA ILE A 105 7.47 -7.38 -12.15
C ILE A 105 8.39 -6.31 -11.55
N THR A 106 8.09 -5.85 -10.33
CA THR A 106 8.92 -4.85 -9.65
C THR A 106 10.31 -5.39 -9.37
N CYS A 107 10.45 -6.65 -8.92
CA CYS A 107 11.75 -7.29 -8.72
C CYS A 107 12.58 -7.32 -10.00
N TYR A 108 11.98 -7.71 -11.14
CA TYR A 108 12.66 -7.68 -12.43
C TYR A 108 13.08 -6.26 -12.83
N ALA A 109 12.21 -5.26 -12.63
CA ALA A 109 12.51 -3.87 -12.94
C ALA A 109 13.69 -3.32 -12.13
N ILE A 110 13.81 -3.65 -10.85
CA ILE A 110 14.90 -3.15 -9.99
C ILE A 110 16.14 -4.08 -9.97
N GLY A 111 16.07 -5.25 -10.61
CA GLY A 111 17.11 -6.28 -10.59
C GLY A 111 17.23 -7.02 -9.24
N ALA A 112 16.14 -7.11 -8.48
CA ALA A 112 16.05 -7.93 -7.26
C ALA A 112 15.64 -9.36 -7.61
N LYS A 113 16.22 -10.35 -6.92
CA LYS A 113 15.84 -11.77 -7.05
C LYS A 113 15.08 -12.28 -5.82
N THR A 114 14.90 -11.42 -4.81
CA THR A 114 14.25 -11.78 -3.56
C THR A 114 13.36 -10.64 -3.09
N ALA A 115 12.11 -10.97 -2.79
CA ALA A 115 11.16 -10.10 -2.16
C ALA A 115 10.80 -10.61 -0.76
N TYR A 116 10.68 -9.68 0.19
CA TYR A 116 10.07 -9.95 1.47
C TYR A 116 8.73 -9.23 1.58
N VAL A 117 7.69 -9.92 2.02
CA VAL A 117 6.42 -9.32 2.38
C VAL A 117 6.35 -9.27 3.90
N TYR A 118 6.56 -8.08 4.48
CA TYR A 118 6.46 -7.87 5.91
C TYR A 118 5.01 -7.57 6.28
N ILE A 119 4.39 -8.42 7.10
CA ILE A 119 2.97 -8.31 7.46
C ILE A 119 2.84 -8.23 8.97
N ARG A 120 2.01 -7.30 9.45
CA ARG A 120 1.74 -7.13 10.88
C ARG A 120 1.33 -8.44 11.56
N GLY A 121 1.75 -8.60 12.81
CA GLY A 121 1.59 -9.85 13.57
C GLY A 121 0.15 -10.29 13.71
N GLU A 122 -0.78 -9.35 13.82
CA GLU A 122 -2.21 -9.57 14.08
C GLU A 122 -2.94 -10.20 12.87
N TYR A 123 -2.37 -10.11 11.67
CA TYR A 123 -3.00 -10.56 10.43
C TYR A 123 -2.85 -12.07 10.19
N HIS A 124 -2.99 -12.90 11.24
CA HIS A 124 -2.79 -14.36 11.15
C HIS A 124 -3.59 -15.03 10.02
N LYS A 125 -4.86 -14.63 9.82
CA LYS A 125 -5.71 -15.14 8.72
C LYS A 125 -5.10 -14.79 7.36
N TRP A 126 -4.79 -13.51 7.13
CA TRP A 126 -4.30 -13.01 5.85
C TRP A 126 -2.89 -13.50 5.53
N ILE A 127 -2.03 -13.71 6.53
CA ILE A 127 -0.73 -14.36 6.36
C ILE A 127 -0.91 -15.77 5.79
N ARG A 128 -1.84 -16.57 6.34
CA ARG A 128 -2.12 -17.92 5.82
C ARG A 128 -2.69 -17.90 4.40
N LEU A 129 -3.59 -16.96 4.11
CA LEU A 129 -4.15 -16.79 2.76
C LEU A 129 -3.06 -16.43 1.75
N LEU A 130 -2.20 -15.47 2.07
CA LEU A 130 -1.11 -15.10 1.19
C LEU A 130 -0.08 -16.23 1.05
N GLN A 131 0.25 -16.94 2.13
CA GLN A 131 1.17 -18.08 2.06
C GLN A 131 0.64 -19.13 1.09
N LYS A 132 -0.65 -19.46 1.18
CA LYS A 132 -1.29 -20.38 0.22
C LYS A 132 -1.17 -19.88 -1.23
N ALA A 133 -1.45 -18.60 -1.49
CA ALA A 133 -1.32 -18.04 -2.84
C ALA A 133 0.14 -18.06 -3.36
N ILE A 134 1.12 -17.85 -2.48
CA ILE A 134 2.55 -17.97 -2.81
C ILE A 134 2.89 -19.43 -3.13
N ASP A 135 2.43 -20.39 -2.31
CA ASP A 135 2.67 -21.81 -2.52
C ASP A 135 2.07 -22.28 -3.86
N ASP A 136 0.82 -21.90 -4.15
CA ASP A 136 0.13 -22.19 -5.41
C ASP A 136 0.91 -21.61 -6.62
N ALA A 137 1.46 -20.39 -6.47
CA ALA A 137 2.28 -19.74 -7.50
C ALA A 137 3.66 -20.40 -7.69
N TYR A 138 4.28 -20.93 -6.64
CA TYR A 138 5.48 -21.78 -6.75
C TYR A 138 5.17 -23.10 -7.46
N GLU A 139 4.05 -23.75 -7.12
CA GLU A 139 3.64 -25.03 -7.71
C GLU A 139 3.44 -24.91 -9.23
N LYS A 140 2.70 -23.87 -9.65
CA LYS A 140 2.42 -23.56 -11.07
C LYS A 140 3.60 -22.89 -11.80
N GLY A 141 4.70 -22.59 -11.09
CA GLY A 141 5.92 -22.07 -11.68
C GLY A 141 5.90 -20.58 -12.04
N PHE A 142 5.06 -19.76 -11.41
CA PHE A 142 5.06 -18.31 -11.57
C PHE A 142 6.08 -17.60 -10.66
N ILE A 143 6.62 -18.29 -9.67
CA ILE A 143 7.69 -17.83 -8.77
C ILE A 143 8.80 -18.90 -8.73
N GLY A 144 10.03 -18.48 -8.45
CA GLY A 144 11.19 -19.36 -8.27
C GLY A 144 11.77 -19.89 -9.57
N LYS A 145 12.49 -21.03 -9.48
CA LYS A 145 13.28 -21.58 -10.60
C LYS A 145 12.44 -22.00 -11.82
N LYS A 146 11.18 -22.41 -11.58
CA LYS A 146 10.26 -22.85 -12.65
C LYS A 146 9.73 -21.70 -13.51
N MET A 147 10.03 -20.44 -13.16
CA MET A 147 9.70 -19.28 -14.00
C MET A 147 10.26 -19.39 -15.41
N LYS A 148 11.40 -20.10 -15.60
CA LYS A 148 11.94 -20.39 -16.92
C LYS A 148 10.98 -21.18 -17.81
N GLU A 149 10.26 -22.13 -17.24
CA GLU A 149 9.30 -22.97 -17.98
C GLU A 149 8.03 -22.18 -18.32
N THR A 150 7.53 -21.39 -17.37
CA THR A 150 6.26 -20.67 -17.49
C THR A 150 6.36 -19.39 -18.33
N PHE A 151 7.50 -18.71 -18.25
CA PHE A 151 7.70 -17.39 -18.87
C PHE A 151 8.79 -17.35 -19.94
N ASN A 152 9.56 -18.44 -20.14
CA ASN A 152 10.72 -18.47 -21.03
C ASN A 152 11.75 -17.36 -20.72
N THR A 153 12.06 -17.17 -19.43
CA THR A 153 13.01 -16.17 -18.93
C THR A 153 14.05 -16.80 -18.01
N ASP A 154 15.28 -16.28 -18.03
CA ASP A 154 16.32 -16.67 -17.04
C ASP A 154 16.19 -15.88 -15.73
N PHE A 155 15.26 -14.93 -15.65
CA PHE A 155 14.93 -14.25 -14.41
C PHE A 155 14.19 -15.20 -13.45
N GLN A 156 14.59 -15.16 -12.18
CA GLN A 156 13.90 -15.87 -11.10
C GLN A 156 13.74 -14.92 -9.91
N CYS A 157 12.63 -15.04 -9.21
CA CYS A 157 12.33 -14.29 -8.00
C CYS A 157 11.79 -15.24 -6.95
N ASP A 158 12.26 -15.12 -5.71
CA ASP A 158 11.68 -15.79 -4.54
C ASP A 158 10.95 -14.77 -3.65
N ILE A 159 9.83 -15.20 -3.06
CA ILE A 159 9.01 -14.36 -2.18
C ILE A 159 8.89 -15.02 -0.81
N TYR A 160 9.22 -14.27 0.25
CA TYR A 160 9.15 -14.74 1.63
C TYR A 160 8.24 -13.84 2.46
N ILE A 161 7.31 -14.45 3.22
CA ILE A 161 6.53 -13.70 4.20
C ILE A 161 7.34 -13.58 5.49
N HIS A 162 7.43 -12.37 6.04
CA HIS A 162 7.96 -12.11 7.37
C HIS A 162 6.82 -11.58 8.25
N LYS A 163 6.48 -12.35 9.30
CA LYS A 163 5.44 -11.96 10.25
C LYS A 163 6.03 -11.01 11.30
N GLY A 164 5.45 -9.83 11.43
CA GLY A 164 5.77 -8.85 12.47
C GLY A 164 5.30 -9.26 13.86
N ALA A 165 5.64 -8.43 14.85
CA ALA A 165 5.42 -8.71 16.27
C ALA A 165 4.54 -7.67 16.99
N GLY A 166 3.71 -6.93 16.25
CA GLY A 166 2.73 -5.99 16.81
C GLY A 166 3.35 -4.67 17.27
N ALA A 167 3.98 -3.94 16.35
CA ALA A 167 4.55 -2.62 16.62
C ALA A 167 4.26 -1.70 15.42
N TYR A 168 3.47 -0.64 15.63
CA TYR A 168 3.07 0.32 14.59
C TYR A 168 4.27 0.98 13.91
N ILE A 169 5.32 1.25 14.66
CA ILE A 169 6.54 1.87 14.12
C ILE A 169 7.21 1.00 13.04
N CYS A 170 6.96 -0.31 12.99
CA CYS A 170 7.47 -1.18 11.94
C CYS A 170 6.79 -0.96 10.57
N GLY A 171 5.75 -0.13 10.50
CA GLY A 171 5.23 0.42 9.25
C GLY A 171 6.12 1.49 8.62
N GLU A 172 7.00 2.14 9.40
CA GLU A 172 8.01 3.05 8.84
C GLU A 172 9.09 2.24 8.10
N GLU A 173 9.43 2.65 6.88
CA GLU A 173 10.23 1.82 5.95
C GLU A 173 11.61 1.40 6.49
N SER A 174 12.26 2.21 7.33
CA SER A 174 13.57 1.91 7.87
C SER A 174 13.53 1.11 9.18
N SER A 175 12.51 1.34 10.01
CA SER A 175 12.17 0.51 11.15
C SER A 175 11.80 -0.91 10.72
N LEU A 176 10.99 -1.04 9.66
CA LEU A 176 10.64 -2.31 9.02
C LEU A 176 11.89 -3.12 8.70
N MET A 177 12.88 -2.50 8.05
CA MET A 177 14.13 -3.17 7.71
C MET A 177 14.89 -3.67 8.95
N ASN A 178 14.93 -2.88 10.02
CA ASN A 178 15.54 -3.34 11.28
C ASN A 178 14.78 -4.51 11.89
N SER A 179 13.44 -4.47 11.89
CA SER A 179 12.62 -5.58 12.36
C SER A 179 12.86 -6.86 11.56
N LEU A 180 12.93 -6.76 10.23
CA LEU A 180 13.19 -7.88 9.33
C LEU A 180 14.58 -8.49 9.57
N GLU A 181 15.57 -7.65 9.90
CA GLU A 181 16.93 -8.07 10.27
C GLU A 181 17.03 -8.67 11.70
N GLY A 182 15.91 -8.83 12.42
CA GLY A 182 15.89 -9.37 13.77
C GLY A 182 16.33 -8.37 14.84
N LYS A 183 16.33 -7.08 14.53
CA LYS A 183 16.63 -6.00 15.48
C LYS A 183 15.33 -5.39 16.02
N ARG A 184 15.45 -4.54 17.03
CA ARG A 184 14.35 -3.67 17.47
C ARG A 184 13.94 -2.74 16.32
N GLY A 185 12.64 -2.47 16.17
CA GLY A 185 12.05 -1.57 15.16
C GLY A 185 12.36 -0.09 15.40
N TYR A 186 13.64 0.25 15.49
CA TYR A 186 14.11 1.62 15.58
C TYR A 186 14.35 2.17 14.18
N PRO A 187 13.78 3.33 13.82
CA PRO A 187 14.09 3.96 12.55
C PRO A 187 15.61 4.19 12.36
N ARG A 188 16.08 4.04 11.12
CA ARG A 188 17.46 4.33 10.76
C ARG A 188 17.63 5.81 10.47
N VAL A 189 18.79 6.35 10.84
CA VAL A 189 19.19 7.70 10.42
C VAL A 189 19.42 7.70 8.91
N LYS A 190 18.83 8.66 8.21
CA LYS A 190 19.05 8.92 6.78
C LYS A 190 19.87 10.21 6.67
N PRO A 191 20.91 10.29 5.81
CA PRO A 191 21.50 9.22 4.98
C PRO A 191 22.29 8.14 5.77
N PRO A 192 22.56 6.96 5.18
CA PRO A 192 22.27 6.55 3.79
C PRO A 192 20.81 6.16 3.54
N PHE A 193 20.31 6.34 2.32
CA PHE A 193 18.95 5.93 1.95
C PHE A 193 18.87 4.43 1.63
N PRO A 194 17.67 3.80 1.77
CA PRO A 194 17.50 2.36 1.57
C PRO A 194 17.95 1.84 0.20
N ALA A 195 17.79 2.66 -0.85
CA ALA A 195 18.20 2.30 -2.21
C ALA A 195 19.72 2.04 -2.33
N GLN A 196 20.54 2.64 -1.46
CA GLN A 196 21.98 2.40 -1.40
C GLN A 196 22.36 1.47 -0.24
N ASN A 197 21.68 1.57 0.90
CA ASN A 197 21.96 0.81 2.11
C ASN A 197 20.66 0.48 2.87
N GLY A 198 20.05 -0.65 2.49
CA GLY A 198 18.81 -1.17 3.08
C GLY A 198 19.02 -2.46 3.85
N LEU A 199 18.23 -3.50 3.54
CA LEU A 199 18.28 -4.81 4.20
C LEU A 199 19.69 -5.42 4.10
N TRP A 200 20.26 -5.76 5.25
CA TRP A 200 21.61 -6.29 5.40
C TRP A 200 22.68 -5.45 4.67
N GLY A 201 22.51 -4.13 4.64
CA GLY A 201 23.42 -3.22 3.95
C GLY A 201 23.41 -3.32 2.42
N CYS A 202 22.34 -3.90 1.86
CA CYS A 202 22.14 -4.10 0.43
C CYS A 202 21.10 -3.13 -0.15
N PRO A 203 21.19 -2.76 -1.44
CA PRO A 203 20.20 -1.93 -2.11
C PRO A 203 18.79 -2.49 -1.95
N THR A 204 17.88 -1.70 -1.37
CA THR A 204 16.52 -2.14 -1.08
C THR A 204 15.49 -1.09 -1.46
N THR A 205 14.44 -1.51 -2.16
CA THR A 205 13.23 -0.72 -2.38
C THR A 205 12.13 -1.20 -1.45
N ILE A 206 11.40 -0.26 -0.85
CA ILE A 206 10.23 -0.56 0.00
C ILE A 206 8.99 0.10 -0.63
N ASN A 207 7.94 -0.68 -0.87
CA ASN A 207 6.65 -0.20 -1.37
C ASN A 207 5.50 -0.86 -0.61
N ASN A 208 4.39 -0.15 -0.43
CA ASN A 208 3.18 -0.69 0.19
C ASN A 208 2.48 -1.72 -0.73
N VAL A 209 1.76 -2.66 -0.13
CA VAL A 209 0.95 -3.70 -0.81
C VAL A 209 0.13 -3.15 -1.97
N GLU A 210 -0.68 -2.11 -1.72
CA GLU A 210 -1.54 -1.50 -2.75
C GLU A 210 -0.73 -0.85 -3.88
N THR A 211 0.46 -0.33 -3.58
CA THR A 211 1.34 0.24 -4.62
C THR A 211 1.80 -0.84 -5.59
N ILE A 212 2.25 -1.98 -5.06
CA ILE A 212 2.72 -3.12 -5.85
C ILE A 212 1.56 -3.75 -6.64
N ALA A 213 0.38 -3.88 -6.04
CA ALA A 213 -0.78 -4.47 -6.70
C ALA A 213 -1.34 -3.65 -7.87
N ASN A 214 -0.98 -2.36 -8.01
CA ASN A 214 -1.33 -1.55 -9.19
C ASN A 214 -0.43 -1.83 -10.40
N VAL A 215 0.78 -2.37 -10.19
CA VAL A 215 1.80 -2.52 -11.23
C VAL A 215 1.35 -3.39 -12.40
N PRO A 216 0.73 -4.58 -12.21
CA PRO A 216 0.34 -5.44 -13.33
C PRO A 216 -0.57 -4.73 -14.33
N LYS A 217 -1.60 -4.03 -13.85
CA LYS A 217 -2.56 -3.32 -14.71
C LYS A 217 -1.94 -2.15 -15.47
N ILE A 218 -0.94 -1.48 -14.89
CA ILE A 218 -0.14 -0.46 -15.59
C ILE A 218 0.63 -1.08 -16.76
N ILE A 219 1.27 -2.23 -16.55
CA ILE A 219 2.04 -2.91 -17.61
C ILE A 219 1.12 -3.50 -18.68
N GLU A 220 0.01 -4.12 -18.27
CA GLU A 220 -0.97 -4.72 -19.18
C GLU A 220 -1.54 -3.67 -20.15
N LYS A 221 -2.10 -2.57 -19.60
CA LYS A 221 -2.89 -1.59 -20.35
C LYS A 221 -2.11 -0.34 -20.79
N GLY A 222 -0.88 -0.17 -20.30
CA GLY A 222 -0.06 1.00 -20.58
C GLY A 222 -0.25 2.14 -19.57
N TRP A 223 0.77 2.98 -19.47
CA TRP A 223 0.80 4.08 -18.50
C TRP A 223 -0.23 5.17 -18.83
N GLU A 224 -0.53 5.39 -20.11
CA GLU A 224 -1.51 6.38 -20.59
C GLU A 224 -2.93 6.04 -20.15
N TRP A 225 -3.24 4.75 -20.01
CA TRP A 225 -4.52 4.29 -19.49
C TRP A 225 -4.63 4.65 -18.00
N PHE A 226 -3.60 4.31 -17.22
CA PHE A 226 -3.60 4.56 -15.77
C PHE A 226 -3.61 6.06 -15.45
N SER A 227 -2.83 6.87 -16.18
CA SER A 227 -2.74 8.32 -15.96
C SER A 227 -4.04 9.08 -16.22
N LYS A 228 -5.01 8.46 -16.91
CA LYS A 228 -6.35 9.03 -17.17
C LYS A 228 -7.38 8.69 -16.09
N ILE A 229 -7.02 7.87 -15.11
CA ILE A 229 -7.91 7.48 -14.01
C ILE A 229 -7.69 8.43 -12.84
N GLY A 230 -8.77 8.97 -12.28
CA GLY A 230 -8.71 9.82 -11.10
C GLY A 230 -8.12 11.20 -11.35
N HIS A 231 -7.53 11.80 -10.32
CA HIS A 231 -7.01 13.15 -10.37
C HIS A 231 -5.72 13.22 -11.22
N PRO A 232 -5.55 14.17 -12.17
CA PRO A 232 -4.40 14.20 -13.08
C PRO A 232 -3.03 14.28 -12.40
N LYS A 233 -2.96 14.87 -11.20
CA LYS A 233 -1.71 14.94 -10.42
C LYS A 233 -1.53 13.74 -9.49
N HIS A 234 -2.57 12.97 -9.23
CA HIS A 234 -2.54 11.81 -8.37
C HIS A 234 -3.28 10.63 -9.01
N PRO A 235 -2.86 10.14 -10.19
CA PRO A 235 -3.67 9.21 -10.97
C PRO A 235 -3.85 7.83 -10.32
N GLY A 236 -4.82 7.08 -10.87
CA GLY A 236 -5.21 5.74 -10.46
C GLY A 236 -6.40 5.71 -9.49
N THR A 237 -6.72 4.51 -9.05
CA THR A 237 -7.64 4.28 -7.92
C THR A 237 -6.89 4.28 -6.59
N LEU A 238 -7.65 4.44 -5.52
CA LEU A 238 -7.23 4.23 -4.14
C LEU A 238 -8.25 3.33 -3.43
N LEU A 239 -7.79 2.50 -2.50
CA LEU A 239 -8.67 1.76 -1.60
C LEU A 239 -9.01 2.61 -0.37
N PHE A 240 -10.20 3.20 -0.35
CA PHE A 240 -10.67 4.00 0.79
C PHE A 240 -11.31 3.10 1.85
N GLY A 241 -10.67 2.99 3.02
CA GLY A 241 -11.25 2.33 4.18
C GLY A 241 -12.12 3.31 4.96
N VAL A 242 -13.43 3.16 4.92
CA VAL A 242 -14.38 4.08 5.58
C VAL A 242 -14.92 3.45 6.86
N SER A 243 -14.74 4.17 7.98
CA SER A 243 -15.09 3.73 9.33
C SER A 243 -15.65 4.89 10.17
N GLY A 244 -16.04 4.59 11.41
CA GLY A 244 -16.72 5.55 12.29
C GLY A 244 -18.23 5.56 12.08
N HIS A 245 -18.84 6.74 12.19
CA HIS A 245 -20.29 6.92 12.14
C HIS A 245 -20.79 7.00 10.69
N VAL A 246 -20.81 5.84 10.02
CA VAL A 246 -21.42 5.64 8.69
C VAL A 246 -22.30 4.39 8.68
N ASN A 247 -23.35 4.38 7.85
CA ASN A 247 -24.29 3.25 7.78
C ASN A 247 -23.70 1.99 7.11
N LYS A 248 -22.71 2.15 6.24
CA LYS A 248 -22.04 1.07 5.51
C LYS A 248 -20.52 1.27 5.61
N PRO A 249 -19.89 0.93 6.73
CA PRO A 249 -18.43 0.93 6.82
C PRO A 249 -17.86 -0.17 5.92
N GLY A 250 -16.69 0.06 5.35
CA GLY A 250 -16.09 -0.89 4.39
C GLY A 250 -14.93 -0.31 3.61
N VAL A 251 -14.39 -1.11 2.68
CA VAL A 251 -13.35 -0.66 1.75
C VAL A 251 -13.98 -0.43 0.38
N TYR A 252 -13.71 0.74 -0.19
CA TYR A 252 -14.23 1.14 -1.49
C TYR A 252 -13.09 1.49 -2.42
N GLU A 253 -12.96 0.77 -3.53
CA GLU A 253 -12.03 1.15 -4.59
C GLU A 253 -12.67 2.23 -5.47
N LEU A 254 -12.12 3.45 -5.38
CA LEU A 254 -12.62 4.61 -6.12
C LEU A 254 -11.46 5.36 -6.77
N PRO A 255 -11.70 6.16 -7.84
CA PRO A 255 -10.67 6.98 -8.43
C PRO A 255 -10.22 8.01 -7.39
N THR A 256 -8.93 8.34 -7.38
CA THR A 256 -8.48 9.52 -6.65
C THR A 256 -9.21 10.76 -7.15
N GLY A 257 -9.37 11.74 -6.27
CA GLY A 257 -10.12 12.96 -6.58
C GLY A 257 -11.64 12.80 -6.47
N THR A 258 -12.14 11.63 -6.06
CA THR A 258 -13.55 11.47 -5.66
C THR A 258 -13.87 12.39 -4.50
N LEU A 259 -15.04 13.03 -4.51
CA LEU A 259 -15.46 13.91 -3.41
C LEU A 259 -15.58 13.13 -2.10
N LEU A 260 -15.04 13.68 -1.01
CA LEU A 260 -15.14 13.08 0.31
C LEU A 260 -16.61 12.91 0.73
N THR A 261 -17.47 13.87 0.38
CA THR A 261 -18.92 13.78 0.61
C THR A 261 -19.56 12.64 -0.17
N ASP A 262 -19.16 12.39 -1.41
CA ASP A 262 -19.64 11.22 -2.17
C ASP A 262 -19.23 9.91 -1.49
N ILE A 263 -17.97 9.79 -1.04
CA ILE A 263 -17.51 8.61 -0.30
C ILE A 263 -18.41 8.35 0.92
N ILE A 264 -18.70 9.38 1.70
CA ILE A 264 -19.49 9.25 2.93
C ILE A 264 -20.97 8.95 2.62
N TYR A 265 -21.62 9.75 1.79
CA TYR A 265 -23.07 9.67 1.60
C TYR A 265 -23.48 8.63 0.55
N LYS A 266 -22.80 8.60 -0.60
CA LYS A 266 -23.18 7.71 -1.71
C LYS A 266 -22.68 6.28 -1.50
N TYR A 267 -21.45 6.11 -1.04
CA TYR A 267 -20.83 4.78 -0.92
C TYR A 267 -20.98 4.18 0.48
N ALA A 268 -20.67 4.96 1.52
CA ALA A 268 -20.79 4.53 2.92
C ALA A 268 -22.18 4.77 3.54
N GLY A 269 -23.14 5.25 2.75
CA GLY A 269 -24.56 5.32 3.14
C GLY A 269 -24.92 6.43 4.12
N GLY A 270 -24.07 7.44 4.30
CA GLY A 270 -24.33 8.58 5.18
C GLY A 270 -24.16 8.26 6.67
N VAL A 271 -24.41 9.27 7.51
CA VAL A 271 -24.31 9.16 8.98
C VAL A 271 -25.59 8.54 9.55
N PRO A 272 -25.52 7.65 10.54
CA PRO A 272 -26.71 7.10 11.19
C PRO A 272 -27.67 8.17 11.72
N ASN A 273 -28.97 7.96 11.51
CA ASN A 273 -30.06 8.87 11.89
C ASN A 273 -29.96 10.29 11.28
N ASP A 274 -29.30 10.42 10.11
CA ASP A 274 -29.11 11.69 9.41
C ASP A 274 -28.48 12.81 10.27
N LYS A 275 -27.69 12.41 11.27
CA LYS A 275 -26.96 13.34 12.12
C LYS A 275 -25.93 14.12 11.33
N LYS A 276 -25.57 15.29 11.86
CA LYS A 276 -24.51 16.11 11.26
C LYS A 276 -23.14 15.47 11.49
N ILE A 277 -22.26 15.67 10.53
CA ILE A 277 -20.84 15.35 10.67
C ILE A 277 -20.19 16.45 11.51
N LEU A 278 -19.50 16.06 12.58
CA LEU A 278 -18.67 16.97 13.37
C LEU A 278 -17.31 17.17 12.72
N CYS A 279 -16.63 16.08 12.40
CA CYS A 279 -15.36 16.08 11.69
C CYS A 279 -15.07 14.74 11.00
N VAL A 280 -14.09 14.76 10.10
CA VAL A 280 -13.61 13.59 9.36
C VAL A 280 -12.10 13.58 9.34
N ILE A 281 -11.49 12.45 9.67
CA ILE A 281 -10.06 12.24 9.42
C ILE A 281 -9.95 11.52 8.07
N PRO A 282 -9.34 12.13 7.03
CA PRO A 282 -9.44 11.60 5.66
C PRO A 282 -8.48 10.45 5.33
N GLY A 283 -7.33 10.32 6.03
CA GLY A 283 -6.26 9.41 5.62
C GLY A 283 -5.73 8.42 6.66
N GLY A 284 -6.26 8.44 7.88
CA GLY A 284 -5.72 7.78 9.07
C GLY A 284 -5.40 8.80 10.16
N THR A 285 -5.28 8.36 11.42
CA THR A 285 -5.18 9.27 12.58
C THR A 285 -3.97 10.20 12.58
N SER A 286 -2.98 9.95 11.72
CA SER A 286 -1.81 10.80 11.53
C SER A 286 -2.14 12.08 10.74
N MET A 287 -3.29 12.13 10.08
CA MET A 287 -3.71 13.25 9.25
C MET A 287 -4.60 14.23 10.05
N PRO A 288 -4.45 15.55 9.87
CA PRO A 288 -5.32 16.54 10.50
C PRO A 288 -6.81 16.30 10.19
N PRO A 289 -7.71 16.37 11.19
CA PRO A 289 -9.15 16.24 10.97
C PRO A 289 -9.70 17.46 10.22
N LEU A 290 -10.60 17.19 9.28
CA LEU A 290 -11.39 18.20 8.58
C LEU A 290 -12.69 18.46 9.33
N ARG A 291 -13.08 19.73 9.47
CA ARG A 291 -14.36 20.09 10.09
C ARG A 291 -15.53 19.70 9.19
N GLY A 292 -16.63 19.23 9.79
CA GLY A 292 -17.82 18.82 9.05
C GLY A 292 -18.45 19.92 8.19
N ASP A 293 -18.33 21.18 8.62
CA ASP A 293 -18.78 22.37 7.88
C ASP A 293 -17.85 22.81 6.74
N LYS A 294 -16.75 22.08 6.50
CA LYS A 294 -15.72 22.37 5.48
C LYS A 294 -15.46 21.20 4.52
N LEU A 295 -16.36 20.23 4.43
CA LEU A 295 -16.18 19.04 3.58
C LEU A 295 -16.59 19.27 2.12
N GLU A 296 -17.43 20.27 1.85
CA GLU A 296 -17.96 20.52 0.51
C GLU A 296 -16.83 20.82 -0.48
N GLY A 297 -16.85 20.15 -1.63
CA GLY A 297 -15.82 20.30 -2.67
C GLY A 297 -14.46 19.65 -2.35
N VAL A 298 -14.24 19.11 -1.14
CA VAL A 298 -12.99 18.42 -0.79
C VAL A 298 -12.91 17.11 -1.56
N LYS A 299 -11.84 16.98 -2.36
CA LYS A 299 -11.55 15.78 -3.14
C LYS A 299 -10.49 14.92 -2.46
N MET A 300 -10.65 13.61 -2.56
CA MET A 300 -9.72 12.63 -1.98
C MET A 300 -8.55 12.35 -2.92
N ASP A 301 -7.68 13.35 -3.02
CA ASP A 301 -6.36 13.28 -3.64
C ASP A 301 -5.35 14.11 -2.84
N ALA A 302 -4.07 14.02 -3.21
CA ALA A 302 -3.00 14.63 -2.43
C ALA A 302 -2.99 16.16 -2.54
N GLU A 303 -3.44 16.71 -3.67
CA GLU A 303 -3.44 18.14 -3.92
C GLU A 303 -4.59 18.83 -3.18
N SER A 304 -5.82 18.33 -3.35
CA SER A 304 -7.00 18.92 -2.68
C SER A 304 -6.96 18.79 -1.16
N LEU A 305 -6.46 17.68 -0.61
CA LEU A 305 -6.34 17.56 0.85
C LEU A 305 -5.26 18.47 1.43
N LYS A 306 -4.17 18.72 0.68
CA LYS A 306 -3.16 19.69 1.10
C LYS A 306 -3.72 21.11 1.15
N GLU A 307 -4.56 21.48 0.18
CA GLU A 307 -5.28 22.77 0.18
C GLU A 307 -6.25 22.89 1.36
N ALA A 308 -6.82 21.76 1.81
CA ALA A 308 -7.65 21.67 3.01
C ALA A 308 -6.86 21.49 4.32
N GLU A 309 -5.54 21.75 4.32
CA GLU A 309 -4.64 21.62 5.48
C GLU A 309 -4.61 20.21 6.11
N SER A 310 -4.86 19.19 5.30
CA SER A 310 -4.77 17.78 5.68
C SER A 310 -3.95 17.00 4.64
N ALA A 311 -4.02 15.67 4.66
CA ALA A 311 -3.31 14.82 3.72
C ALA A 311 -4.03 13.48 3.49
N ILE A 312 -3.74 12.86 2.35
CA ILE A 312 -4.41 11.63 1.90
C ILE A 312 -4.06 10.40 2.76
N GLY A 313 -2.88 10.40 3.38
CA GLY A 313 -2.40 9.27 4.18
C GLY A 313 -2.59 7.92 3.46
N THR A 314 -3.20 6.98 4.17
CA THR A 314 -3.55 5.65 3.66
C THR A 314 -4.95 5.60 3.02
N GLY A 315 -5.72 6.68 3.03
CA GLY A 315 -7.15 6.67 2.64
C GLY A 315 -8.07 6.04 3.69
N GLY A 316 -7.62 5.90 4.95
CA GLY A 316 -8.43 5.49 6.08
C GLY A 316 -9.33 6.62 6.58
N VAL A 317 -10.55 6.70 6.04
CA VAL A 317 -11.55 7.71 6.38
C VAL A 317 -12.25 7.34 7.70
N ILE A 318 -12.20 8.24 8.68
CA ILE A 318 -12.88 8.10 9.97
C ILE A 318 -13.91 9.23 10.12
N VAL A 319 -15.20 8.91 10.10
CA VAL A 319 -16.30 9.87 10.21
C VAL A 319 -16.78 9.97 11.66
N MET A 320 -16.89 11.20 12.18
CA MET A 320 -17.38 11.49 13.53
C MET A 320 -18.64 12.36 13.47
N ASP A 321 -19.72 11.95 14.15
CA ASP A 321 -20.99 12.66 14.18
C ASP A 321 -21.00 13.77 15.27
N GLU A 322 -22.07 14.57 15.30
CA GLU A 322 -22.22 15.71 16.21
C GLU A 322 -22.23 15.38 17.72
N ASP A 323 -22.43 14.12 18.10
CA ASP A 323 -22.41 13.69 19.51
C ASP A 323 -21.00 13.25 19.97
N THR A 324 -20.00 13.29 19.09
CA THR A 324 -18.67 12.78 19.39
C THR A 324 -17.90 13.69 20.36
N ASP A 325 -17.45 13.11 21.48
CA ASP A 325 -16.54 13.76 22.43
C ASP A 325 -15.11 13.80 21.88
N LEU A 326 -14.75 14.92 21.24
CA LEU A 326 -13.43 15.11 20.62
C LEU A 326 -12.27 15.06 21.62
N VAL A 327 -12.49 15.45 22.88
CA VAL A 327 -11.43 15.40 23.90
C VAL A 327 -11.07 13.94 24.17
N LYS A 328 -12.06 13.06 24.31
CA LYS A 328 -11.82 11.61 24.46
C LYS A 328 -11.20 10.98 23.22
N VAL A 329 -11.62 11.39 22.03
CA VAL A 329 -11.02 10.91 20.78
C VAL A 329 -9.55 11.29 20.71
N LEU A 330 -9.21 12.56 20.94
CA LEU A 330 -7.83 13.03 20.94
C LEU A 330 -6.99 12.36 22.01
N ALA A 331 -7.52 12.17 23.23
CA ALA A 331 -6.84 11.44 24.29
C ALA A 331 -6.53 9.99 23.89
N ARG A 332 -7.47 9.31 23.22
CA ARG A 332 -7.26 7.94 22.72
C ARG A 332 -6.21 7.88 21.60
N ILE A 333 -6.23 8.82 20.67
CA ILE A 333 -5.24 8.92 19.59
C ILE A 333 -3.85 9.24 20.17
N ALA A 334 -3.74 10.17 21.10
CA ALA A 334 -2.49 10.51 21.78
C ALA A 334 -1.94 9.30 22.55
N HIS A 335 -2.80 8.59 23.30
CA HIS A 335 -2.40 7.36 23.99
C HIS A 335 -1.89 6.28 23.02
N PHE A 336 -2.52 6.13 21.84
CA PHE A 336 -2.03 5.23 20.79
C PHE A 336 -0.60 5.60 20.37
N TYR A 337 -0.33 6.87 20.03
CA TYR A 337 1.01 7.29 19.63
C TYR A 337 2.05 7.20 20.76
N HIS A 338 1.65 7.41 22.01
CA HIS A 338 2.51 7.16 23.16
C HIS A 338 2.85 5.67 23.28
N HIS A 339 1.85 4.78 23.20
CA HIS A 339 2.03 3.33 23.27
C HIS A 339 2.95 2.82 22.15
N GLU A 340 2.81 3.38 20.95
CA GLU A 340 3.54 2.96 19.75
C GLU A 340 4.87 3.68 19.53
N SER A 341 5.24 4.58 20.43
CA SER A 341 6.55 5.24 20.38
C SER A 341 7.68 4.22 20.49
N CYS A 342 8.60 4.21 19.52
CA CYS A 342 9.80 3.37 19.64
C CYS A 342 10.74 3.82 20.77
N GLY A 343 10.57 5.03 21.29
CA GLY A 343 11.38 5.55 22.39
C GLY A 343 12.77 6.08 21.98
N GLN A 344 13.09 6.16 20.69
CA GLN A 344 14.40 6.63 20.22
C GLN A 344 14.60 8.14 20.46
N CYS A 345 13.59 8.96 20.20
CA CYS A 345 13.67 10.41 20.32
C CYS A 345 13.03 10.89 21.64
N THR A 346 13.77 11.61 22.48
CA THR A 346 13.27 12.22 23.72
C THR A 346 11.94 12.97 23.56
N PRO A 347 11.74 13.87 22.57
CA PRO A 347 10.47 14.60 22.45
C PRO A 347 9.27 13.70 22.12
N CYS A 348 9.48 12.54 21.49
CA CYS A 348 8.42 11.57 21.29
C CYS A 348 8.25 10.72 22.55
N ARG A 349 9.35 10.13 23.06
CA ARG A 349 9.30 9.22 24.21
C ARG A 349 8.75 9.84 25.48
N GLU A 350 9.14 11.07 25.79
CA GLU A 350 8.77 11.79 27.03
C GLU A 350 7.69 12.85 26.79
N GLY A 351 7.47 13.25 25.53
CA GLY A 351 6.59 14.38 25.20
C GLY A 351 5.18 13.95 24.83
N THR A 352 5.01 12.88 24.05
CA THR A 352 3.67 12.33 23.77
C THR A 352 3.10 11.54 24.95
N GLY A 353 3.96 11.16 25.90
CA GLY A 353 3.59 10.79 27.28
C GLY A 353 4.81 10.53 28.13
#